data_AF-A0A8S2RLE2-F1
#
_entry.id   AF-A0A8S2RLE2-F1
#
_cell.length_a   1.000
_cell.length_b   1.000
_cell.length_c   1.000
_cell.angle_alpha   90.00
_cell.angle_beta   90.00
_cell.angle_gamma   90.00
#
_symmetry.space_group_name_H-M   'P 1'
#
loop_
_entity.id
_entity.type
_entity.pdbx_description
1 polymer ?
#
loop_
_entity_poly.entity_id
_entity_poly.type
_entity_poly.pdbx_seq_one_letter_code
_entity_poly.pdbx_strand_id
1 'polypeptide(L)'
;MTETTSAIVSIPGCYGNKCAGGSVLSPTGLVVHDSHAEQLARRGFIRYLYGQIESFQKNEESIFEKADDSRLVLKSTIHIHFYTSFAPCGDSALFTPRDKITEATLKNEHELHRTARVQGQLRSKIENGEGTIPTDPKSIILSLDAIRNGQHVRHMSCSDKIVRWNILGIQGALLSNIIQPIYLNSITI
;
A
#
# COMPACT_ATOMS: atom_id res chain seq x y z
N MET A 1 -21.69 -31.37 7.68
CA MET A 1 -21.17 -30.46 6.64
C MET A 1 -21.59 -29.07 7.03
N THR A 2 -20.69 -28.28 7.61
CA THR A 2 -20.94 -26.86 7.90
C THR A 2 -20.72 -26.10 6.61
N GLU A 3 -21.78 -25.54 6.02
CA GLU A 3 -21.68 -24.57 4.93
C GLU A 3 -20.87 -23.37 5.42
N THR A 4 -19.60 -23.28 5.02
CA THR A 4 -18.82 -22.05 5.14
C THR A 4 -19.34 -21.07 4.10
N THR A 5 -20.36 -20.31 4.47
CA THR A 5 -20.81 -19.15 3.70
C THR A 5 -19.65 -18.15 3.65
N SER A 6 -18.95 -18.10 2.52
CA SER A 6 -17.87 -17.14 2.29
C SER A 6 -18.50 -15.84 1.79
N ALA A 7 -18.60 -14.84 2.65
CA ALA A 7 -19.07 -13.51 2.26
C ALA A 7 -17.90 -12.70 1.68
N ILE A 8 -18.02 -12.25 0.43
CA ILE A 8 -17.06 -11.32 -0.18
C ILE A 8 -17.56 -9.90 0.08
N VAL A 9 -16.84 -9.16 0.91
CA VAL A 9 -17.06 -7.73 1.10
C VAL A 9 -16.09 -6.99 0.17
N SER A 10 -16.62 -6.37 -0.88
CA SER A 10 -15.84 -5.49 -1.75
C SER A 10 -15.94 -4.06 -1.26
N ILE A 11 -14.80 -3.39 -1.13
CA ILE A 11 -14.74 -1.94 -0.93
C ILE A 11 -14.77 -1.30 -2.32
N PRO A 12 -15.70 -0.37 -2.59
CA PRO A 12 -15.98 0.12 -3.95
C PRO A 12 -14.74 0.57 -4.72
N GLY A 13 -14.80 0.35 -6.04
CA GLY A 13 -13.70 0.56 -6.99
C GLY A 13 -13.10 1.96 -6.90
N CYS A 14 -11.82 2.03 -6.54
CA CYS A 14 -11.06 3.25 -6.52
C CYS A 14 -10.32 3.41 -7.85
N TYR A 15 -10.39 4.59 -8.45
CA TYR A 15 -9.68 4.92 -9.69
C TYR A 15 -8.79 6.14 -9.45
N GLY A 16 -7.62 6.15 -10.09
CA GLY A 16 -6.72 7.29 -10.09
C GLY A 16 -5.28 6.88 -10.30
N ASN A 17 -4.49 7.80 -10.88
CA ASN A 17 -3.10 7.59 -11.27
C ASN A 17 -2.24 8.86 -11.09
N LYS A 18 -2.69 9.79 -10.24
CA LYS A 18 -2.02 11.07 -9.99
C LYS A 18 -1.87 11.36 -8.51
N CYS A 19 -0.92 12.24 -8.20
CA CYS A 19 -0.63 12.73 -6.86
C CYS A 19 -0.80 14.24 -6.79
N ALA A 20 -1.03 14.75 -5.57
CA ALA A 20 -1.08 16.17 -5.30
C ALA A 20 0.29 16.82 -5.52
N GLY A 21 0.33 17.90 -6.31
CA GLY A 21 1.53 18.73 -6.49
C GLY A 21 1.84 19.59 -5.26
N GLY A 22 3.03 20.20 -5.24
CA GLY A 22 3.49 21.03 -4.12
C GLY A 22 2.59 22.23 -3.80
N SER A 23 2.00 22.82 -4.83
CA SER A 23 1.14 24.02 -4.71
C SER A 23 -0.15 23.79 -3.93
N VAL A 24 -0.62 22.55 -3.83
CA VAL A 24 -1.87 22.20 -3.14
C VAL A 24 -1.64 21.55 -1.79
N LEU A 25 -0.38 21.37 -1.35
CA LEU A 25 -0.10 20.80 -0.04
C LEU A 25 -0.50 21.76 1.08
N SER A 26 -1.22 21.23 2.06
CA SER A 26 -1.75 22.01 3.18
C SER A 26 -1.38 21.34 4.52
N PRO A 27 -1.05 22.13 5.56
CA PRO A 27 -0.85 21.61 6.91
C PRO A 27 -2.16 21.17 7.58
N THR A 28 -3.33 21.46 7.00
CA THR A 28 -4.65 21.17 7.61
C THR A 28 -5.08 19.70 7.50
N GLY A 29 -4.35 18.87 6.75
CA GLY A 29 -4.69 17.45 6.56
C GLY A 29 -5.92 17.19 5.69
N LEU A 30 -6.42 18.21 4.96
CA LEU A 30 -7.61 18.11 4.12
C LEU A 30 -7.34 17.64 2.68
N VAL A 31 -6.07 17.43 2.32
CA VAL A 31 -5.65 17.11 0.95
C VAL A 31 -5.18 15.66 0.88
N VAL A 32 -5.69 14.90 -0.09
CA VAL A 32 -5.18 13.56 -0.39
C VAL A 32 -3.91 13.69 -1.22
N HIS A 33 -2.79 13.30 -0.64
CA HIS A 33 -1.48 13.43 -1.27
C HIS A 33 -1.29 12.49 -2.46
N ASP A 34 -1.81 11.27 -2.35
CA ASP A 34 -1.67 10.23 -3.36
C ASP A 34 -3.03 9.60 -3.65
N SER A 35 -3.51 9.83 -4.87
CA SER A 35 -4.81 9.39 -5.35
C SER A 35 -4.69 8.22 -6.32
N HIS A 36 -3.58 7.48 -6.30
CA HIS A 36 -3.52 6.21 -7.02
C HIS A 36 -4.56 5.24 -6.46
N ALA A 37 -5.17 4.44 -7.34
CA ALA A 37 -6.22 3.49 -7.01
C ALA A 37 -5.88 2.63 -5.78
N GLU A 38 -4.65 2.11 -5.71
CA GLU A 38 -4.17 1.26 -4.62
C GLU A 38 -4.14 1.99 -3.27
N GLN A 39 -3.79 3.27 -3.31
CA GLN A 39 -3.69 4.11 -2.11
C GLN A 39 -5.07 4.51 -1.61
N LEU A 40 -5.98 4.84 -2.52
CA LEU A 40 -7.38 5.12 -2.21
C LEU A 40 -8.08 3.87 -1.67
N ALA A 41 -7.85 2.70 -2.26
CA ALA A 41 -8.40 1.43 -1.80
C ALA A 41 -8.00 1.14 -0.36
N ARG A 42 -6.71 1.31 -0.01
CA ARG A 42 -6.25 1.18 1.37
C ARG A 42 -6.91 2.19 2.31
N ARG A 43 -7.08 3.44 1.89
CA ARG A 43 -7.77 4.47 2.72
C ARG A 43 -9.23 4.11 2.95
N GLY A 44 -9.91 3.59 1.93
CA GLY A 44 -11.26 3.03 2.04
C GLY A 44 -11.31 1.86 3.01
N PHE A 45 -10.33 0.94 2.95
CA PHE A 45 -10.18 -0.15 3.90
C PHE A 45 -10.00 0.32 5.34
N ILE A 46 -9.15 1.33 5.57
CA ILE A 46 -8.99 1.92 6.91
C ILE A 46 -10.33 2.49 7.43
N ARG A 47 -11.12 3.15 6.58
CA ARG A 47 -12.46 3.63 6.96
C ARG A 47 -13.42 2.49 7.28
N TYR A 48 -13.37 1.40 6.52
CA TYR A 48 -14.12 0.18 6.83
C TYR A 48 -13.70 -0.40 8.18
N LEU A 49 -12.40 -0.46 8.50
CA LEU A 49 -11.92 -0.92 9.79
C LEU A 49 -12.46 -0.08 10.95
N TYR A 50 -12.52 1.25 10.82
CA TYR A 50 -13.15 2.10 11.83
C TYR A 50 -14.61 1.71 12.07
N GLY A 51 -15.39 1.50 11.01
CA GLY A 51 -16.78 1.03 11.14
C GLY A 51 -16.87 -0.34 11.84
N GLN A 52 -15.95 -1.25 11.55
CA GLN A 52 -15.90 -2.56 12.21
C GLN A 52 -15.53 -2.49 13.69
N ILE A 53 -14.68 -1.53 14.08
CA ILE A 53 -14.36 -1.25 15.48
C ILE A 53 -15.58 -0.66 16.20
N GLU A 54 -16.31 0.27 15.57
CA GLU A 54 -17.55 0.83 16.13
C GLU A 54 -18.62 -0.25 16.33
N SER A 55 -18.83 -1.14 15.35
CA SER A 55 -19.75 -2.27 15.48
C SER A 55 -19.32 -3.21 16.61
N PHE A 56 -18.02 -3.51 16.75
CA PHE A 56 -17.51 -4.29 17.87
C PHE A 56 -17.86 -3.66 19.22
N GLN A 57 -17.66 -2.34 19.36
CA GLN A 57 -17.96 -1.61 20.60
C GLN A 57 -19.46 -1.62 20.95
N LYS A 58 -20.33 -1.64 19.95
CA LYS A 58 -21.79 -1.73 20.12
C LYS A 58 -22.29 -3.16 20.36
N ASN A 59 -21.39 -4.15 20.40
CA ASN A 59 -21.73 -5.59 20.41
C ASN A 59 -22.57 -6.01 19.18
N GLU A 60 -22.35 -5.35 18.04
CA GLU A 60 -22.88 -5.73 16.73
C GLU A 60 -21.92 -6.70 16.02
N GLU A 61 -22.33 -7.22 14.86
CA GLU A 61 -21.47 -8.08 14.05
C GLU A 61 -20.21 -7.32 13.58
N SER A 62 -19.04 -7.88 13.87
CA SER A 62 -17.74 -7.32 13.52
C SER A 62 -16.78 -8.41 13.04
N ILE A 63 -15.85 -8.04 12.16
CA ILE A 63 -14.71 -8.89 11.76
C ILE A 63 -13.64 -9.04 12.86
N PHE A 64 -13.75 -8.27 13.94
CA PHE A 64 -12.79 -8.27 15.04
C PHE A 64 -13.24 -9.12 16.22
N GLU A 65 -12.26 -9.58 16.98
CA GLU A 65 -12.41 -10.17 18.31
C GLU A 65 -11.36 -9.61 19.27
N LYS A 66 -11.56 -9.83 20.58
CA LYS A 66 -10.65 -9.33 21.61
C LYS A 66 -9.41 -10.21 21.66
N ALA A 67 -8.22 -9.60 21.60
CA ALA A 67 -6.95 -10.29 21.82
C ALA A 67 -6.52 -10.23 23.30
N ASP A 68 -5.51 -11.04 23.63
CA ASP A 68 -4.94 -11.11 24.99
C ASP A 68 -4.24 -9.80 25.40
N ASP A 69 -3.69 -9.07 24.43
CA ASP A 69 -2.93 -7.83 24.63
C ASP A 69 -3.82 -6.57 24.67
N SER A 70 -5.11 -6.73 24.96
CA SER A 70 -6.14 -5.68 25.00
C SER A 70 -6.44 -4.98 23.68
N ARG A 71 -5.76 -5.33 22.58
CA ARG A 71 -6.11 -4.87 21.23
C ARG A 71 -7.20 -5.76 20.63
N LEU A 72 -7.76 -5.31 19.50
CA LEU A 72 -8.59 -6.16 18.67
C LEU A 72 -7.73 -6.91 17.64
N VAL A 73 -8.11 -8.13 17.35
CA VAL A 73 -7.48 -8.97 16.32
C VAL A 73 -8.51 -9.37 15.28
N LEU A 74 -8.08 -9.46 14.02
CA LEU A 74 -8.92 -9.94 12.94
C LEU A 74 -9.26 -11.41 13.20
N LYS A 75 -10.53 -11.78 13.10
CA LYS A 75 -10.96 -13.18 13.21
C LYS A 75 -10.18 -14.06 12.24
N SER A 76 -9.73 -15.22 12.71
CA SER A 76 -8.90 -16.16 11.92
C SER A 76 -9.57 -16.68 10.64
N THR A 77 -10.90 -16.59 10.54
CA THR A 77 -11.68 -16.98 9.36
C THR A 77 -11.70 -15.92 8.25
N ILE A 78 -11.16 -14.73 8.50
CA ILE A 78 -11.20 -13.60 7.55
C ILE A 78 -9.85 -13.47 6.84
N HIS A 79 -9.90 -13.43 5.51
CA HIS A 79 -8.74 -13.21 4.66
C HIS A 79 -8.87 -11.90 3.89
N ILE A 80 -7.77 -11.16 3.81
CA ILE A 80 -7.70 -9.88 3.12
C ILE A 80 -6.94 -10.05 1.80
N HIS A 81 -7.63 -9.79 0.70
CA HIS A 81 -7.09 -9.89 -0.65
C HIS A 81 -7.05 -8.50 -1.28
N PHE A 82 -5.91 -8.14 -1.88
CA PHE A 82 -5.75 -6.87 -2.57
C PHE A 82 -5.74 -7.09 -4.08
N TYR A 83 -6.56 -6.34 -4.81
CA TYR A 83 -6.62 -6.38 -6.27
C TYR A 83 -6.25 -5.03 -6.86
N THR A 84 -5.45 -5.05 -7.92
CA THR A 84 -5.16 -3.89 -8.77
C THR A 84 -5.25 -4.34 -10.22
N SER A 85 -5.76 -3.50 -11.12
CA SER A 85 -5.89 -3.86 -12.55
C SER A 85 -4.58 -3.84 -13.34
N PHE A 86 -3.53 -3.25 -12.75
CA PHE A 86 -2.19 -3.18 -13.33
C PHE A 86 -1.13 -3.31 -12.23
N ALA A 87 0.08 -3.71 -12.63
CA ALA A 87 1.21 -3.77 -11.73
C ALA A 87 1.40 -2.40 -11.03
N PRO A 88 1.56 -2.36 -9.69
CA PRO A 88 1.74 -1.12 -8.97
C PRO A 88 2.91 -0.30 -9.54
N CYS A 89 2.74 1.02 -9.63
CA CYS A 89 3.84 1.87 -10.12
C CYS A 89 5.08 1.76 -9.23
N GLY A 90 6.27 1.86 -9.85
CA GLY A 90 7.55 1.68 -9.19
C GLY A 90 8.26 0.43 -9.69
N ASP A 91 8.93 -0.28 -8.77
CA ASP A 91 9.79 -1.43 -9.10
C ASP A 91 9.01 -2.59 -9.74
N SER A 92 7.77 -2.85 -9.30
CA SER A 92 6.92 -3.91 -9.86
C SER A 92 6.46 -3.66 -11.30
N ALA A 93 6.61 -2.44 -11.81
CA ALA A 93 6.29 -2.09 -13.20
C ALA A 93 7.54 -1.85 -14.07
N LEU A 94 8.75 -2.07 -13.52
CA LEU A 94 9.99 -2.00 -14.29
C LEU A 94 10.22 -3.30 -15.06
N PHE A 95 9.85 -3.29 -16.34
CA PHE A 95 10.21 -4.37 -17.26
C PHE A 95 11.53 -4.05 -17.96
N THR A 96 12.56 -4.86 -17.74
CA THR A 96 13.79 -4.80 -18.54
C THR A 96 13.67 -5.82 -19.67
N PRO A 97 13.67 -5.43 -20.97
CA PRO A 97 13.53 -6.36 -22.10
C PRO A 97 14.67 -7.39 -22.28
N ARG A 98 15.57 -7.54 -21.29
CA ARG A 98 16.75 -8.41 -21.35
C ARG A 98 16.68 -9.64 -20.46
N ASP A 99 15.66 -9.76 -19.62
CA ASP A 99 15.44 -10.98 -18.85
C ASP A 99 14.67 -11.96 -19.75
N LYS A 100 15.35 -12.52 -20.76
CA LYS A 100 14.91 -13.80 -21.31
C LYS A 100 15.00 -14.78 -20.14
N ILE A 101 13.88 -15.02 -19.48
CA ILE A 101 13.75 -16.08 -18.48
C ILE A 101 14.09 -17.37 -19.21
N THR A 102 15.32 -17.85 -19.05
CA THR A 102 15.75 -19.13 -19.61
C THR A 102 15.43 -20.22 -18.61
N GLU A 103 15.29 -21.47 -19.05
CA GLU A 103 15.08 -22.61 -18.15
C GLU A 103 16.18 -22.75 -17.08
N ALA A 104 17.37 -22.19 -17.32
CA ALA A 104 18.45 -22.10 -16.32
C ALA A 104 18.15 -21.08 -15.20
N THR A 105 17.45 -19.98 -15.54
CA THR A 105 17.03 -18.91 -14.61
C THR A 105 15.93 -19.40 -13.66
N LEU A 106 15.11 -20.37 -14.09
CA LEU A 106 14.04 -20.97 -13.28
C LEU A 106 14.53 -22.08 -12.33
N LYS A 107 15.68 -22.69 -12.59
CA LYS A 107 16.23 -23.77 -11.74
C LYS A 107 16.89 -23.28 -10.46
N ASN A 108 17.25 -22.00 -10.39
CA ASN A 108 17.77 -21.35 -9.18
C ASN A 108 16.71 -20.40 -8.60
N GLU A 109 15.60 -20.95 -8.09
CA GLU A 109 14.50 -20.17 -7.48
C GLU A 109 14.93 -19.27 -6.30
N HIS A 110 16.15 -19.48 -5.77
CA HIS A 110 16.74 -18.71 -4.68
C HIS A 110 17.81 -17.69 -5.09
N GLU A 111 18.23 -17.64 -6.35
CA GLU A 111 19.13 -16.56 -6.81
C GLU A 111 18.33 -15.40 -7.34
N LEU A 112 18.30 -14.32 -6.55
CA LEU A 112 17.76 -13.04 -6.97
C LEU A 112 18.61 -12.53 -8.16
N HIS A 113 18.16 -12.81 -9.38
CA HIS A 113 18.72 -12.28 -10.63
C HIS A 113 18.45 -10.77 -10.72
N ARG A 114 19.06 -9.98 -9.83
CA ARG A 114 19.15 -8.53 -9.98
C ARG A 114 20.03 -8.27 -11.19
N THR A 115 19.44 -7.94 -12.32
CA THR A 115 20.20 -7.28 -13.39
C THR A 115 20.65 -5.92 -12.84
N ALA A 116 21.91 -5.92 -12.39
CA ALA A 116 22.72 -4.83 -11.86
C ALA A 116 22.06 -3.43 -11.79
N ARG A 117 21.98 -2.89 -10.57
CA ARG A 117 21.74 -1.47 -10.21
C ARG A 117 20.37 -0.85 -10.54
N VAL A 118 19.46 -1.45 -11.30
CA VAL A 118 18.20 -0.77 -11.69
C VAL A 118 16.98 -1.22 -10.88
N GLN A 119 16.95 -2.47 -10.44
CA GLN A 119 15.85 -3.08 -9.67
C GLN A 119 16.07 -3.01 -8.16
N GLY A 120 14.98 -3.05 -7.39
CA GLY A 120 14.99 -3.02 -5.92
C GLY A 120 15.42 -1.68 -5.32
N GLN A 121 15.38 -0.61 -6.11
CA GLN A 121 15.63 0.75 -5.64
C GLN A 121 14.32 1.40 -5.21
N LEU A 122 14.35 2.21 -4.15
CA LEU A 122 13.23 3.07 -3.78
C LEU A 122 12.96 4.09 -4.88
N ARG A 123 11.68 4.32 -5.18
CA ARG A 123 11.28 5.23 -6.26
C ARG A 123 10.23 6.23 -5.80
N SER A 124 10.32 7.45 -6.30
CA SER A 124 9.28 8.47 -6.13
C SER A 124 8.54 8.71 -7.43
N LYS A 125 7.23 8.96 -7.32
CA LYS A 125 6.37 9.39 -8.42
C LYS A 125 6.81 10.76 -8.91
N ILE A 126 6.74 10.94 -10.22
CA ILE A 126 7.05 12.21 -10.86
C ILE A 126 5.87 13.16 -10.66
N GLU A 127 6.12 14.38 -10.19
CA GLU A 127 5.10 15.41 -10.08
C GLU A 127 4.50 15.71 -11.47
N ASN A 128 3.17 15.77 -11.57
CA ASN A 128 2.43 15.93 -12.83
C ASN A 128 2.65 14.82 -13.88
N GLY A 129 3.24 13.67 -13.50
CA GLY A 129 3.42 12.50 -14.35
C GLY A 129 2.85 11.23 -13.75
N GLU A 130 2.86 10.16 -14.54
CA GLU A 130 2.39 8.83 -14.13
C GLU A 130 3.55 7.84 -13.88
N GLY A 131 4.78 8.27 -14.17
CA GLY A 131 6.00 7.51 -13.99
C GLY A 131 6.63 7.64 -12.61
N THR A 132 7.73 6.90 -12.40
CA THR A 132 8.53 6.96 -11.17
C THR A 132 10.02 7.09 -11.50
N ILE A 133 10.77 7.73 -10.62
CA ILE A 133 12.24 7.88 -10.69
C ILE A 133 12.88 7.32 -9.42
N PRO A 134 14.11 6.78 -9.48
CA PRO A 134 14.87 6.41 -8.28
C PRO A 134 15.03 7.59 -7.32
N THR A 135 14.92 7.34 -6.02
CA THR A 135 15.17 8.36 -5.01
C THR A 135 16.67 8.48 -4.71
N ASP A 136 17.17 9.71 -4.58
CA ASP A 136 18.54 9.94 -4.08
C ASP A 136 18.57 9.78 -2.54
N PRO A 137 19.37 8.83 -2.00
CA PRO A 137 19.50 8.61 -0.55
C PRO A 137 19.99 9.84 0.22
N LYS A 138 20.72 10.76 -0.43
CA LYS A 138 21.19 12.00 0.22
C LYS A 138 20.11 13.05 0.35
N SER A 139 19.01 12.89 -0.39
CA SER A 139 17.95 13.87 -0.47
C SER A 139 16.78 13.58 0.45
N ILE A 140 16.82 12.63 1.39
CA ILE A 140 15.63 12.11 2.11
C ILE A 140 14.75 13.20 2.76
N ILE A 141 15.35 14.28 3.26
CA ILE A 141 14.61 15.34 3.96
C ILE A 141 13.90 16.24 2.95
N LEU A 142 12.60 16.42 3.14
CA LEU A 142 11.76 17.35 2.39
C LEU A 142 11.03 18.24 3.41
N SER A 143 11.27 19.55 3.37
CA SER A 143 10.51 20.51 4.19
C SER A 143 9.38 21.13 3.37
N LEU A 144 8.29 21.51 4.03
CA LEU A 144 7.18 22.19 3.38
C LEU A 144 7.63 23.53 2.77
N ASP A 145 8.52 24.23 3.44
CA ASP A 145 9.07 25.50 2.93
C ASP A 145 9.92 25.29 1.67
N ALA A 146 10.72 24.22 1.62
CA ALA A 146 11.49 23.91 0.42
C ALA A 146 10.56 23.55 -0.76
N ILE A 147 9.47 22.83 -0.52
CA ILE A 147 8.46 22.56 -1.54
C ILE A 147 7.82 23.85 -2.04
N ARG A 148 7.44 24.76 -1.12
CA ARG A 148 6.88 26.07 -1.46
C ARG A 148 7.85 26.93 -2.25
N ASN A 149 9.16 26.76 -2.02
CA ASN A 149 10.23 27.42 -2.74
C ASN A 149 10.64 26.69 -4.04
N GLY A 150 9.84 25.74 -4.52
CA GLY A 150 10.03 25.10 -5.82
C GLY A 150 10.73 23.74 -5.80
N GLN A 151 11.01 23.16 -4.62
CA GLN A 151 11.47 21.78 -4.54
C GLN A 151 10.34 20.81 -4.89
N HIS A 152 10.62 19.81 -5.72
CA HIS A 152 9.62 18.82 -6.09
C HIS A 152 9.13 17.99 -4.91
N VAL A 153 7.82 17.78 -4.86
CA VAL A 153 7.21 16.85 -3.90
C VAL A 153 7.59 15.42 -4.28
N ARG A 154 7.85 14.59 -3.26
CA ARG A 154 8.18 13.18 -3.45
C ARG A 154 7.14 12.30 -2.79
N HIS A 155 6.27 11.74 -3.61
CA HIS A 155 5.37 10.67 -3.22
C HIS A 155 6.05 9.34 -3.56
N MET A 156 6.22 8.45 -2.59
CA MET A 156 6.80 7.13 -2.87
C MET A 156 5.91 6.31 -3.81
N SER A 157 6.52 5.40 -4.58
CA SER A 157 5.82 4.53 -5.52
C SER A 157 4.81 3.59 -4.84
N CYS A 158 3.82 3.10 -5.58
CA CYS A 158 2.84 2.17 -5.02
C CYS A 158 3.51 0.85 -4.61
N SER A 159 4.48 0.37 -5.38
CA SER A 159 5.27 -0.83 -5.05
C SER A 159 5.98 -0.70 -3.70
N ASP A 160 6.69 0.40 -3.47
CA ASP A 160 7.39 0.66 -2.19
C ASP A 160 6.41 0.76 -1.01
N LYS A 161 5.23 1.36 -1.25
CA LYS A 161 4.18 1.48 -0.22
C LYS A 161 3.56 0.13 0.11
N ILE A 162 3.34 -0.73 -0.87
CA ILE A 162 2.83 -2.10 -0.65
C ILE A 162 3.85 -2.92 0.14
N VAL A 163 5.15 -2.84 -0.19
CA VAL A 163 6.21 -3.47 0.61
C VAL A 163 6.16 -3.00 2.07
N ARG A 164 5.99 -1.69 2.30
CA ARG A 164 5.80 -1.15 3.66
C ARG A 164 4.59 -1.77 4.37
N TRP A 165 3.49 -2.01 3.65
CA TRP A 165 2.30 -2.64 4.24
C TRP A 165 2.54 -4.11 4.59
N ASN A 166 3.33 -4.83 3.80
CA ASN A 166 3.70 -6.22 4.08
C ASN A 166 4.59 -6.36 5.33
N ILE A 167 5.24 -5.27 5.78
CA ILE A 167 6.10 -5.28 6.97
C ILE A 167 5.38 -4.71 8.20
N LEU A 168 4.67 -3.59 8.05
CA LEU A 168 4.05 -2.87 9.18
C LEU A 168 2.54 -3.15 9.35
N GLY A 169 1.94 -3.83 8.37
CA GLY A 169 0.51 -4.00 8.23
C GLY A 169 -0.18 -2.85 7.49
N ILE A 170 -1.33 -3.14 6.90
CA ILE A 170 -2.11 -2.19 6.07
C ILE A 170 -2.86 -1.13 6.91
N GLN A 171 -3.10 -1.37 8.19
CA GLN A 171 -3.93 -0.53 9.09
C GLN A 171 -3.36 0.86 9.37
N GLY A 172 -2.03 1.01 9.30
CA GLY A 172 -1.35 2.28 9.61
C GLY A 172 -1.20 2.58 11.11
N ALA A 173 -0.48 3.66 11.42
CA ALA A 173 0.03 3.93 12.77
C ALA A 173 -1.05 4.28 13.81
N LEU A 174 -2.14 4.95 13.40
CA LEU A 174 -3.19 5.32 14.35
C LEU A 174 -3.93 4.07 14.84
N LEU A 175 -4.38 3.23 13.90
CA LEU A 175 -5.08 1.99 14.22
C LEU A 175 -4.19 0.93 14.89
N SER A 176 -2.86 0.94 14.71
CA SER A 176 -1.98 -0.03 15.38
C SER A 176 -1.97 0.05 16.91
N ASN A 177 -2.47 1.15 17.48
CA ASN A 177 -2.68 1.28 18.93
C ASN A 177 -3.93 0.56 19.42
N ILE A 178 -4.87 0.26 18.52
CA ILE A 178 -6.19 -0.30 18.84
C ILE A 178 -6.31 -1.74 18.35
N ILE A 179 -5.71 -2.06 17.20
CA ILE A 179 -5.78 -3.37 16.57
C ILE A 179 -4.38 -3.95 16.31
N GLN A 180 -4.28 -5.28 16.26
CA GLN A 180 -3.08 -5.97 15.82
C GLN A 180 -2.81 -5.73 14.31
N PRO A 181 -1.56 -5.90 13.84
CA PRO A 181 -1.24 -5.70 12.42
C PRO A 181 -2.06 -6.61 11.51
N ILE A 182 -2.65 -6.03 10.45
CA ILE A 182 -3.36 -6.76 9.41
C ILE A 182 -2.46 -6.85 8.18
N TYR A 183 -2.30 -8.05 7.62
CA TYR A 183 -1.51 -8.30 6.42
C TYR A 183 -2.39 -8.79 5.28
N LEU A 184 -1.89 -8.63 4.05
CA LEU A 184 -2.55 -9.15 2.86
C LEU A 184 -2.26 -10.64 2.72
N ASN A 185 -3.31 -11.44 2.48
CA ASN A 185 -3.19 -12.85 2.14
C ASN A 185 -2.81 -13.05 0.68
N SER A 186 -3.25 -12.15 -0.21
CA SER A 186 -2.83 -12.16 -1.62
C SER A 186 -2.84 -10.77 -2.23
N ILE A 187 -2.07 -10.62 -3.31
CA ILE A 187 -2.09 -9.49 -4.22
C ILE A 187 -2.36 -10.05 -5.61
N THR A 188 -3.46 -9.64 -6.23
CA THR A 188 -3.86 -10.03 -7.58
C THR A 188 -3.71 -8.84 -8.52
N ILE A 189 -3.10 -9.06 -9.67
CA ILE A 189 -2.87 -8.09 -10.74
C ILE A 189 -3.61 -8.55 -11.99
#